data_AF-A0A1X0IQG4-F1
#
_entry.id   AF-A0A1X0IQG4-F1
#
_cell.length_a   1.000
_cell.length_b   1.000
_cell.length_c   1.000
_cell.angle_alpha   90.00
_cell.angle_beta   90.00
_cell.angle_gamma   90.00
#
_symmetry.space_group_name_H-M   'P 1'
#
loop_
_entity.id
_entity.type
_entity.pdbx_description
1 polymer ?
#
loop_
_entity_poly.entity_id
_entity_poly.type
_entity_poly.pdbx_seq_one_letter_code
_entity_poly.pdbx_strand_id
1 'polypeptide(L)'
;MTTTSVTTLRGRLIVLGLALLAATFMVLPTAGSKMIAGVAAADPTVPTPPPLPAPREMPQDAPRINNIGGAKVSSSAPQGEGNGMGQPLAAARELSNFTVPMFAKDGMFFPTTWAGKNIAIHLPGEMTLAAAAWSGDGGATYTSNDVDYQVVPFSGGGGDIVIRRKTIFSPSDMAVGVRIPEGTHLRQGTNVVLVETEPRPGRPATVIGTFSIPVARDTQGAAINVTPGIGPGFPKQTNILINLGPANIFAFPIEITLSYRASNTPTSGALTADWDGMPGGVGVLQVITQPVDYVTDPAGTYRPAGIDPALYAQRHSGGCQGGPNEFRSADGRAADFTVSCQRQQMCLDATPSNTSTDVCNNTLFANMSTNCVSTFGQQGDNYDACQRIASDEVAWVKANMLTGALCQPVTPQSNTAFLPSNGNRYCR
;
A
#
# COMPACT_ATOMS: atom_id res chain seq x y z
N MET A 1 -53.53 51.21 13.63
CA MET A 1 -53.33 52.68 13.72
C MET A 1 -52.97 53.22 12.34
N THR A 2 -53.19 54.51 12.10
CA THR A 2 -52.69 55.24 10.91
C THR A 2 -51.15 55.45 11.04
N THR A 3 -50.37 55.98 10.08
CA THR A 3 -50.64 56.83 8.89
C THR A 3 -49.39 56.84 7.96
N THR A 4 -49.54 56.91 6.61
CA THR A 4 -48.59 57.51 5.60
C THR A 4 -47.09 57.09 5.56
N SER A 5 -46.30 57.17 4.48
CA SER A 5 -46.42 57.57 3.05
C SER A 5 -45.30 56.83 2.25
N VAL A 6 -45.41 56.47 0.96
CA VAL A 6 -45.18 57.29 -0.26
C VAL A 6 -43.82 58.05 -0.20
N THR A 7 -42.84 57.87 -1.11
CA THR A 7 -42.87 58.27 -2.54
C THR A 7 -41.79 57.57 -3.41
N THR A 8 -41.97 57.64 -4.74
CA THR A 8 -41.22 57.01 -5.86
C THR A 8 -39.80 57.53 -6.17
N LEU A 9 -38.95 56.71 -6.83
CA LEU A 9 -38.37 57.05 -8.15
C LEU A 9 -37.98 55.83 -9.05
N ARG A 10 -37.41 56.09 -10.25
CA ARG A 10 -37.87 55.42 -11.50
C ARG A 10 -36.93 55.59 -12.75
N GLY A 11 -36.08 54.62 -13.08
CA GLY A 11 -35.29 54.56 -14.34
C GLY A 11 -34.59 53.18 -14.52
N ARG A 12 -34.55 52.48 -15.67
CA ARG A 12 -34.09 52.78 -17.07
C ARG A 12 -32.54 52.84 -17.18
N LEU A 13 -31.82 52.21 -18.14
CA LEU A 13 -32.06 51.45 -19.40
C LEU A 13 -30.97 50.32 -19.53
N ILE A 14 -31.16 49.10 -20.08
CA ILE A 14 -31.06 48.56 -21.49
C ILE A 14 -29.69 48.72 -22.22
N VAL A 15 -29.33 47.69 -23.02
CA VAL A 15 -28.25 47.49 -24.04
C VAL A 15 -27.14 46.53 -23.54
N LEU A 16 -26.84 45.32 -24.08
CA LEU A 16 -27.01 44.60 -25.37
C LEU A 16 -25.81 44.72 -26.35
N GLY A 17 -25.11 43.60 -26.63
CA GLY A 17 -24.05 43.50 -27.64
C GLY A 17 -23.68 42.05 -27.98
N LEU A 18 -23.41 41.75 -29.26
CA LEU A 18 -23.16 40.41 -29.82
C LEU A 18 -22.35 40.56 -31.12
N ALA A 19 -21.31 39.73 -31.34
CA ALA A 19 -20.49 39.78 -32.56
C ALA A 19 -19.96 38.40 -33.01
N LEU A 20 -19.83 38.23 -34.33
CA LEU A 20 -19.24 37.07 -35.02
C LEU A 20 -17.88 37.47 -35.63
N LEU A 21 -17.00 36.51 -35.94
CA LEU A 21 -16.77 36.03 -37.32
C LEU A 21 -15.70 34.92 -37.39
N ALA A 22 -15.65 34.24 -38.54
CA ALA A 22 -14.60 33.30 -38.92
C ALA A 22 -13.94 33.74 -40.23
N ALA A 23 -12.70 33.32 -40.48
CA ALA A 23 -12.00 33.52 -41.75
C ALA A 23 -11.07 32.33 -42.05
N THR A 24 -10.98 31.96 -43.33
CA THR A 24 -10.13 30.88 -43.86
C THR A 24 -8.93 31.45 -44.62
N PHE A 25 -7.81 30.72 -44.66
CA PHE A 25 -6.77 30.93 -45.67
C PHE A 25 -6.06 29.63 -46.04
N MET A 26 -5.99 29.35 -47.33
CA MET A 26 -4.98 28.50 -47.97
C MET A 26 -4.05 29.41 -48.79
N VAL A 27 -2.77 29.03 -48.95
CA VAL A 27 -2.01 29.14 -50.22
C VAL A 27 -0.59 28.54 -50.07
N LEU A 28 -0.14 27.89 -51.13
CA LEU A 28 1.23 27.42 -51.47
C LEU A 28 1.40 27.72 -52.99
N PRO A 29 2.58 27.57 -53.65
CA PRO A 29 3.92 27.16 -53.19
C PRO A 29 5.07 28.09 -53.69
N THR A 30 6.35 27.74 -53.43
CA THR A 30 7.54 27.87 -54.34
C THR A 30 8.83 27.43 -53.60
N ALA A 31 10.01 27.20 -54.21
CA ALA A 31 10.37 26.29 -55.33
C ALA A 31 11.91 26.18 -55.48
N GLY A 32 12.48 24.96 -55.46
CA GLY A 32 13.95 24.70 -55.51
C GLY A 32 14.67 24.97 -54.18
N SER A 33 15.77 24.33 -53.79
CA SER A 33 16.78 23.45 -54.45
C SER A 33 17.55 22.65 -53.36
N LYS A 34 18.38 21.61 -53.58
CA LYS A 34 18.94 20.94 -54.78
C LYS A 34 19.42 19.50 -54.42
N MET A 35 19.42 18.59 -55.40
CA MET A 35 20.28 17.39 -55.58
C MET A 35 20.50 16.31 -54.47
N ILE A 36 19.92 15.13 -54.73
CA ILE A 36 20.53 13.77 -54.70
C ILE A 36 21.39 13.32 -53.49
N ALA A 37 20.82 12.40 -52.70
CA ALA A 37 21.45 11.13 -52.31
C ALA A 37 20.34 10.06 -52.14
N GLY A 38 20.55 8.84 -52.64
CA GLY A 38 19.50 7.81 -52.65
C GLY A 38 19.57 6.87 -51.44
N VAL A 39 18.45 6.69 -50.75
CA VAL A 39 18.20 5.59 -49.80
C VAL A 39 16.82 5.02 -50.11
N ALA A 40 16.64 3.70 -49.98
CA ALA A 40 15.38 3.04 -50.32
C ALA A 40 14.24 3.49 -49.39
N ALA A 41 13.08 3.82 -49.98
CA ALA A 41 11.86 4.05 -49.22
C ALA A 41 11.27 2.71 -48.74
N ALA A 42 10.99 2.61 -47.45
CA ALA A 42 10.13 1.57 -46.91
C ALA A 42 8.65 2.02 -46.98
N ASP A 43 7.73 1.06 -47.04
CA ASP A 43 6.28 1.32 -46.98
C ASP A 43 5.88 2.08 -45.70
N PRO A 44 4.78 2.84 -45.70
CA PRO A 44 4.26 3.49 -44.51
C PRO A 44 3.83 2.43 -43.49
N THR A 45 4.54 2.38 -42.37
CA THR A 45 4.35 1.35 -41.34
C THR A 45 2.95 1.38 -40.75
N VAL A 46 2.16 0.34 -41.05
CA VAL A 46 0.98 -0.01 -40.25
C VAL A 46 1.44 -0.22 -38.80
N PRO A 47 0.74 0.34 -37.79
CA PRO A 47 1.10 0.10 -36.39
C PRO A 47 0.98 -1.39 -36.06
N THR A 48 2.11 -2.04 -35.78
CA THR A 48 2.12 -3.42 -35.27
C THR A 48 1.34 -3.44 -33.95
N PRO A 49 0.37 -4.36 -33.76
CA PRO A 49 -0.24 -4.54 -32.45
C PRO A 49 0.84 -4.80 -31.39
N PRO A 50 0.71 -4.28 -30.16
CA PRO A 50 1.63 -4.64 -29.09
C PRO A 50 1.58 -6.17 -28.91
N PRO A 51 2.74 -6.84 -28.75
CA PRO A 51 2.76 -8.28 -28.60
C PRO A 51 1.92 -8.67 -27.38
N LEU A 52 1.00 -9.62 -27.57
CA LEU A 52 0.25 -10.22 -26.46
C LEU A 52 1.25 -10.66 -25.39
N PRO A 53 1.01 -10.37 -24.10
CA PRO A 53 1.88 -10.84 -23.03
C PRO A 53 2.09 -12.34 -23.17
N ALA A 54 3.35 -12.77 -23.27
CA ALA A 54 3.68 -14.19 -23.30
C ALA A 54 3.02 -14.86 -22.08
N PRO A 55 2.27 -15.97 -22.25
CA PRO A 55 1.66 -16.66 -21.13
C PRO A 55 2.75 -17.07 -20.14
N ARG A 56 2.85 -16.31 -19.04
CA ARG A 56 3.69 -16.72 -17.92
C ARG A 56 3.04 -17.95 -17.32
N GLU A 57 3.85 -18.98 -17.10
CA GLU A 57 3.43 -20.13 -16.31
C GLU A 57 2.93 -19.65 -14.94
N MET A 58 2.15 -20.50 -14.26
CA MET A 58 1.88 -20.34 -12.83
C MET A 58 3.18 -20.04 -12.06
N PRO A 59 3.11 -19.36 -10.89
CA PRO A 59 4.19 -19.43 -9.91
C PRO A 59 4.59 -20.91 -9.75
N GLN A 60 5.81 -21.25 -10.18
CA GLN A 60 6.18 -22.66 -10.36
C GLN A 60 6.07 -23.39 -9.03
N ASP A 61 5.49 -24.59 -9.05
CA ASP A 61 5.53 -25.52 -7.91
C ASP A 61 6.95 -25.57 -7.35
N ALA A 62 7.09 -25.52 -6.02
CA ALA A 62 8.39 -25.57 -5.38
C ALA A 62 9.20 -26.77 -5.92
N PRO A 63 10.51 -26.61 -6.25
CA PRO A 63 11.26 -27.58 -7.03
C PRO A 63 11.09 -29.01 -6.48
N ARG A 64 10.59 -29.92 -7.33
CA ARG A 64 10.22 -31.29 -6.94
C ARG A 64 11.37 -31.95 -6.18
N ILE A 65 11.22 -32.09 -4.86
CA ILE A 65 12.12 -32.91 -4.07
C ILE A 65 11.92 -34.35 -4.56
N ASN A 66 12.91 -34.87 -5.28
CA ASN A 66 12.90 -36.26 -5.73
C ASN A 66 12.93 -37.17 -4.49
N ASN A 67 11.79 -37.78 -4.18
CA ASN A 67 11.69 -38.79 -3.13
C ASN A 67 12.69 -39.93 -3.40
N ILE A 68 13.66 -40.08 -2.50
CA ILE A 68 14.58 -41.22 -2.50
C ILE A 68 13.72 -42.48 -2.33
N GLY A 69 13.68 -43.36 -3.34
CA GLY A 69 12.92 -44.62 -3.29
C GLY A 69 11.73 -44.75 -4.25
N GLY A 70 11.51 -43.83 -5.20
CA GLY A 70 10.76 -44.11 -6.43
C GLY A 70 9.23 -44.33 -6.34
N ALA A 71 8.62 -44.19 -5.17
CA ALA A 71 7.17 -44.30 -5.00
C ALA A 71 6.44 -43.09 -5.63
N LYS A 72 5.59 -43.35 -6.64
CA LYS A 72 4.67 -42.35 -7.20
C LYS A 72 3.42 -42.24 -6.32
N VAL A 73 3.16 -41.06 -5.76
CA VAL A 73 1.91 -40.74 -5.06
C VAL A 73 1.05 -39.84 -5.94
N SER A 74 -0.08 -40.34 -6.41
CA SER A 74 -1.07 -39.56 -7.17
C SER A 74 -2.04 -38.87 -6.21
N SER A 75 -1.71 -37.64 -5.78
CA SER A 75 -2.66 -36.73 -5.13
C SER A 75 -3.55 -36.06 -6.19
N SER A 76 -4.85 -35.96 -5.93
CA SER A 76 -5.78 -35.15 -6.72
C SER A 76 -5.96 -33.72 -6.19
N ALA A 77 -5.30 -33.36 -5.08
CA ALA A 77 -5.21 -31.99 -4.59
C ALA A 77 -3.90 -31.33 -5.08
N PRO A 78 -3.93 -30.09 -5.59
CA PRO A 78 -2.73 -29.30 -5.91
C PRO A 78 -1.81 -29.15 -4.68
N GLN A 79 -0.49 -29.23 -4.88
CA GLN A 79 0.47 -29.12 -3.77
C GLN A 79 0.63 -27.66 -3.31
N GLY A 80 -0.23 -27.27 -2.39
CA GLY A 80 -0.27 -25.93 -1.79
C GLY A 80 -1.56 -25.71 -1.00
N GLU A 81 -2.64 -26.37 -1.40
CA GLU A 81 -3.93 -26.34 -0.69
C GLU A 81 -3.84 -27.09 0.64
N GLY A 82 -3.96 -26.35 1.74
CA GLY A 82 -4.25 -26.93 3.05
C GLY A 82 -5.72 -27.40 3.13
N ASN A 83 -6.05 -28.11 4.20
CA ASN A 83 -7.42 -28.61 4.46
C ASN A 83 -8.43 -27.51 4.89
N GLY A 84 -8.28 -26.27 4.43
CA GLY A 84 -9.03 -25.09 4.87
C GLY A 84 -8.77 -24.62 6.31
N MET A 85 -8.03 -25.39 7.13
CA MET A 85 -7.85 -25.11 8.56
C MET A 85 -6.43 -24.66 8.94
N GLY A 86 -5.44 -24.89 8.08
CA GLY A 86 -4.02 -24.58 8.30
C GLY A 86 -3.43 -23.59 7.29
N GLN A 87 -2.18 -23.15 7.52
CA GLN A 87 -1.44 -22.35 6.55
C GLN A 87 -0.97 -23.22 5.35
N PRO A 88 -0.79 -22.63 4.15
CA PRO A 88 -0.21 -23.32 2.99
C PRO A 88 1.18 -23.90 3.28
N LEU A 89 1.58 -24.93 2.51
CA LEU A 89 2.83 -25.67 2.75
C LEU A 89 4.12 -24.82 2.60
N ALA A 90 4.03 -23.60 2.07
CA ALA A 90 5.10 -22.60 2.03
C ALA A 90 5.48 -22.04 3.42
N ALA A 91 4.69 -22.30 4.48
CA ALA A 91 4.86 -21.76 5.84
C ALA A 91 6.17 -22.16 6.57
N ALA A 92 7.07 -22.92 5.93
CA ALA A 92 8.44 -23.11 6.40
C ALA A 92 9.32 -21.84 6.24
N ARG A 93 8.85 -20.83 5.48
CA ARG A 93 9.51 -19.53 5.31
C ARG A 93 8.61 -18.39 5.81
N GLU A 94 9.23 -17.36 6.35
CA GLU A 94 8.57 -16.07 6.65
C GLU A 94 7.94 -15.47 5.38
N LEU A 95 6.72 -14.91 5.51
CA LEU A 95 6.04 -14.28 4.39
C LEU A 95 6.61 -12.86 4.18
N SER A 96 7.41 -12.69 3.13
CA SER A 96 7.79 -11.36 2.67
C SER A 96 6.58 -10.62 2.07
N ASN A 97 5.68 -11.33 1.40
CA ASN A 97 4.55 -10.79 0.64
C ASN A 97 3.22 -11.43 1.07
N PHE A 98 2.12 -10.82 0.65
CA PHE A 98 0.77 -11.34 0.80
C PHE A 98 0.55 -12.69 0.07
N THR A 99 -0.38 -13.52 0.56
CA THR A 99 -0.86 -14.73 -0.13
C THR A 99 -2.38 -14.69 -0.32
N VAL A 100 -2.81 -14.57 -1.59
CA VAL A 100 -4.19 -14.82 -2.05
C VAL A 100 -4.40 -16.34 -2.19
N PRO A 101 -5.52 -16.93 -1.72
CA PRO A 101 -5.94 -18.29 -2.08
C PRO A 101 -6.76 -18.34 -3.40
N MET A 102 -6.99 -19.53 -3.97
CA MET A 102 -7.94 -19.66 -5.11
C MET A 102 -9.40 -19.45 -4.68
N PHE A 103 -9.74 -19.77 -3.43
CA PHE A 103 -11.07 -19.58 -2.85
C PHE A 103 -10.96 -18.81 -1.53
N ALA A 104 -11.75 -17.76 -1.35
CA ALA A 104 -11.66 -16.87 -0.20
C ALA A 104 -11.70 -17.59 1.16
N LYS A 105 -12.52 -18.66 1.25
CA LYS A 105 -12.70 -19.53 2.42
C LYS A 105 -11.42 -20.08 3.06
N ASP A 106 -10.32 -20.18 2.31
CA ASP A 106 -9.06 -20.74 2.81
C ASP A 106 -8.21 -19.71 3.58
N GLY A 107 -8.65 -18.43 3.57
CA GLY A 107 -8.04 -17.33 4.29
C GLY A 107 -6.95 -16.61 3.49
N MET A 108 -6.96 -15.29 3.58
CA MET A 108 -6.00 -14.39 2.93
C MET A 108 -4.87 -14.05 3.91
N PHE A 109 -3.64 -14.51 3.66
CA PHE A 109 -2.56 -14.42 4.65
C PHE A 109 -1.65 -13.21 4.43
N PHE A 110 -1.57 -12.33 5.44
CA PHE A 110 -0.71 -11.14 5.44
C PHE A 110 0.36 -11.25 6.54
N PRO A 111 1.60 -10.81 6.27
CA PRO A 111 2.64 -10.75 7.30
C PRO A 111 2.39 -9.63 8.31
N THR A 112 3.05 -9.71 9.47
CA THR A 112 3.10 -8.66 10.49
C THR A 112 4.54 -8.17 10.67
N THR A 113 4.77 -7.11 11.46
CA THR A 113 6.14 -6.75 11.88
C THR A 113 6.69 -7.61 13.03
N TRP A 114 5.92 -8.61 13.50
CA TRP A 114 6.45 -9.66 14.37
C TRP A 114 6.96 -10.81 13.51
N ALA A 115 8.27 -11.00 13.47
CA ALA A 115 8.92 -11.96 12.56
C ALA A 115 8.32 -13.37 12.66
N GLY A 116 8.00 -13.95 11.50
CA GLY A 116 7.35 -15.26 11.39
C GLY A 116 5.90 -15.34 11.89
N LYS A 117 5.23 -14.20 12.15
CA LYS A 117 3.80 -14.14 12.50
C LYS A 117 2.99 -13.47 11.39
N ASN A 118 1.88 -14.11 11.02
CA ASN A 118 0.96 -13.67 9.97
C ASN A 118 -0.47 -13.56 10.54
N ILE A 119 -1.25 -12.60 10.06
CA ILE A 119 -2.72 -12.63 10.20
C ILE A 119 -3.33 -13.42 9.04
N ALA A 120 -4.58 -13.88 9.20
CA ALA A 120 -5.42 -14.28 8.08
C ALA A 120 -6.73 -13.47 8.06
N ILE A 121 -7.08 -12.91 6.91
CA ILE A 121 -8.34 -12.19 6.68
C ILE A 121 -9.30 -13.12 5.92
N HIS A 122 -10.55 -13.15 6.37
CA HIS A 122 -11.66 -13.92 5.82
C HIS A 122 -12.72 -12.95 5.31
N LEU A 123 -13.27 -13.22 4.13
CA LEU A 123 -14.20 -12.30 3.46
C LEU A 123 -15.65 -12.53 3.92
N PRO A 124 -16.47 -11.48 4.08
CA PRO A 124 -17.89 -11.65 4.39
C PRO A 124 -18.58 -12.44 3.27
N GLY A 125 -19.12 -13.62 3.62
CA GLY A 125 -19.75 -14.54 2.66
C GLY A 125 -18.78 -15.40 1.86
N GLU A 126 -17.52 -15.57 2.29
CA GLU A 126 -16.46 -16.31 1.57
C GLU A 126 -16.80 -17.71 1.05
N MET A 127 -17.80 -18.38 1.62
CA MET A 127 -18.32 -19.68 1.19
C MET A 127 -19.22 -19.62 -0.07
N THR A 128 -19.71 -18.44 -0.46
CA THR A 128 -20.58 -18.22 -1.63
C THR A 128 -19.93 -17.36 -2.71
N LEU A 129 -18.66 -16.96 -2.54
CA LEU A 129 -17.91 -16.21 -3.54
C LEU A 129 -17.41 -17.14 -4.66
N ALA A 130 -17.32 -16.60 -5.87
CA ALA A 130 -16.64 -17.27 -6.97
C ALA A 130 -15.13 -17.44 -6.69
N ALA A 131 -14.49 -18.35 -7.42
CA ALA A 131 -13.04 -18.50 -7.40
C ALA A 131 -12.33 -17.21 -7.86
N ALA A 132 -11.10 -17.01 -7.39
CA ALA A 132 -10.29 -15.83 -7.63
C ALA A 132 -10.11 -15.52 -9.13
N ALA A 133 -10.63 -14.37 -9.57
CA ALA A 133 -10.30 -13.78 -10.86
C ALA A 133 -8.98 -12.99 -10.72
N TRP A 134 -7.86 -13.67 -10.95
CA TRP A 134 -6.51 -13.15 -10.74
C TRP A 134 -6.15 -11.96 -11.65
N SER A 135 -5.47 -10.97 -11.07
CA SER A 135 -4.88 -9.84 -11.78
C SER A 135 -3.36 -9.99 -11.96
N GLY A 136 -2.80 -9.33 -12.98
CA GLY A 136 -1.40 -9.52 -13.41
C GLY A 136 -0.34 -8.99 -12.44
N ASP A 137 -0.76 -8.28 -11.39
CA ASP A 137 0.02 -7.80 -10.24
C ASP A 137 0.09 -8.81 -9.08
N GLY A 138 -0.61 -9.95 -9.19
CA GLY A 138 -0.73 -10.96 -8.14
C GLY A 138 -1.89 -10.72 -7.18
N GLY A 139 -2.75 -9.73 -7.45
CA GLY A 139 -4.06 -9.58 -6.80
C GLY A 139 -5.12 -10.53 -7.36
N ALA A 140 -6.34 -10.40 -6.85
CA ALA A 140 -7.51 -11.08 -7.40
C ALA A 140 -8.82 -10.39 -7.03
N THR A 141 -9.86 -10.62 -7.84
CA THR A 141 -11.24 -10.26 -7.52
C THR A 141 -12.06 -11.52 -7.23
N TYR A 142 -12.70 -11.57 -6.06
CA TYR A 142 -13.73 -12.55 -5.73
C TYR A 142 -15.10 -11.94 -5.96
N THR A 143 -15.97 -12.62 -6.71
CA THR A 143 -17.26 -12.04 -7.13
C THR A 143 -18.47 -12.75 -6.53
N SER A 144 -19.57 -12.01 -6.38
CA SER A 144 -20.88 -12.55 -6.04
C SER A 144 -22.01 -11.74 -6.69
N ASN A 145 -23.27 -12.08 -6.44
CA ASN A 145 -24.41 -11.32 -6.95
C ASN A 145 -24.49 -9.91 -6.33
N ASP A 146 -24.07 -9.75 -5.07
CA ASP A 146 -24.33 -8.56 -4.27
C ASP A 146 -23.08 -7.73 -3.97
N VAL A 147 -21.93 -8.37 -3.80
CA VAL A 147 -20.67 -7.72 -3.41
C VAL A 147 -19.49 -8.36 -4.16
N ASP A 148 -18.63 -7.55 -4.74
CA ASP A 148 -17.30 -7.99 -5.20
C ASP A 148 -16.21 -7.53 -4.23
N TYR A 149 -15.16 -8.34 -4.10
CA TYR A 149 -13.99 -8.07 -3.27
C TYR A 149 -12.75 -8.12 -4.14
N GLN A 150 -12.21 -6.96 -4.51
CA GLN A 150 -10.92 -6.85 -5.20
C GLN A 150 -9.81 -6.70 -4.16
N VAL A 151 -8.77 -7.52 -4.26
CA VAL A 151 -7.65 -7.55 -3.32
C VAL A 151 -6.39 -7.13 -4.07
N VAL A 152 -5.85 -5.97 -3.68
CA VAL A 152 -4.68 -5.32 -4.30
C VAL A 152 -3.48 -5.46 -3.35
N PRO A 153 -2.52 -6.36 -3.64
CA PRO A 153 -1.34 -6.55 -2.82
C PRO A 153 -0.26 -5.49 -3.08
N PHE A 154 0.60 -5.27 -2.08
CA PHE A 154 1.81 -4.47 -2.23
C PHE A 154 3.06 -5.28 -1.87
N SER A 155 4.18 -4.96 -2.51
CA SER A 155 5.44 -5.68 -2.40
C SER A 155 6.14 -5.54 -1.03
N GLY A 156 5.53 -4.89 -0.05
CA GLY A 156 6.04 -4.68 1.30
C GLY A 156 5.04 -5.04 2.41
N GLY A 157 4.34 -6.16 2.30
CA GLY A 157 3.55 -6.69 3.41
C GLY A 157 2.30 -5.85 3.72
N GLY A 158 1.26 -6.07 2.94
CA GLY A 158 0.00 -5.36 3.06
C GLY A 158 -0.81 -5.47 1.78
N GLY A 159 -1.98 -4.86 1.80
CA GLY A 159 -2.86 -4.77 0.65
C GLY A 159 -4.10 -3.94 0.96
N ASP A 160 -4.79 -3.53 -0.10
CA ASP A 160 -6.08 -2.88 -0.02
C ASP A 160 -7.16 -3.86 -0.49
N ILE A 161 -8.22 -4.01 0.30
CA ILE A 161 -9.40 -4.80 -0.03
C ILE A 161 -10.50 -3.81 -0.41
N VAL A 162 -10.74 -3.65 -1.71
CA VAL A 162 -11.80 -2.81 -2.25
C VAL A 162 -13.08 -3.64 -2.33
N ILE A 163 -14.05 -3.29 -1.50
CA ILE A 163 -15.35 -3.93 -1.39
C ILE A 163 -16.37 -3.12 -2.17
N ARG A 164 -16.93 -3.70 -3.23
CA ARG A 164 -17.89 -3.03 -4.13
C ARG A 164 -19.30 -3.59 -3.92
N ARG A 165 -20.14 -2.86 -3.18
CA ARG A 165 -21.58 -3.17 -3.05
C ARG A 165 -22.29 -2.82 -4.35
N LYS A 166 -22.95 -3.79 -4.97
CA LYS A 166 -23.60 -3.62 -6.28
C LYS A 166 -24.97 -2.97 -6.20
N THR A 167 -25.74 -3.23 -5.14
CA THR A 167 -27.14 -2.81 -5.05
C THR A 167 -27.56 -2.43 -3.63
N ILE A 168 -28.74 -1.83 -3.50
CA ILE A 168 -29.42 -1.61 -2.21
C ILE A 168 -29.59 -2.89 -1.38
N PHE A 169 -29.68 -4.07 -2.02
CA PHE A 169 -29.86 -5.35 -1.36
C PHE A 169 -28.56 -5.95 -0.81
N SER A 170 -27.40 -5.45 -1.24
CA SER A 170 -26.10 -5.78 -0.65
C SER A 170 -26.07 -5.39 0.83
N PRO A 171 -25.48 -6.18 1.75
CA PRO A 171 -25.44 -5.86 3.18
C PRO A 171 -24.91 -4.44 3.49
N SER A 172 -25.58 -3.72 4.40
CA SER A 172 -25.13 -2.44 4.99
C SER A 172 -24.06 -2.61 6.05
N ASP A 173 -24.05 -3.79 6.66
CA ASP A 173 -23.19 -4.22 7.74
C ASP A 173 -22.34 -5.38 7.23
N MET A 174 -21.02 -5.27 7.38
CA MET A 174 -20.08 -6.31 6.99
C MET A 174 -19.19 -6.68 8.17
N ALA A 175 -18.89 -7.97 8.27
CA ALA A 175 -17.98 -8.52 9.26
C ALA A 175 -16.80 -9.17 8.53
N VAL A 176 -15.67 -8.45 8.47
CA VAL A 176 -14.42 -8.97 7.91
C VAL A 176 -13.71 -9.75 9.00
N GLY A 177 -13.55 -11.06 8.82
CA GLY A 177 -13.07 -11.95 9.87
C GLY A 177 -11.55 -12.00 9.94
N VAL A 178 -10.96 -11.53 11.05
CA VAL A 178 -9.50 -11.49 11.24
C VAL A 178 -9.07 -12.57 12.24
N ARG A 179 -8.27 -13.53 11.80
CA ARG A 179 -7.55 -14.48 12.65
C ARG A 179 -6.15 -13.92 12.93
N ILE A 180 -5.89 -13.57 14.18
CA ILE A 180 -4.64 -12.96 14.65
C ILE A 180 -3.67 -13.99 15.26
N PRO A 181 -2.37 -13.70 15.35
CA PRO A 181 -1.39 -14.59 16.00
C PRO A 181 -1.68 -14.84 17.49
N GLU A 182 -1.24 -15.99 17.99
CA GLU A 182 -1.23 -16.25 19.44
C GLU A 182 -0.35 -15.22 20.18
N GLY A 183 -0.87 -14.70 21.30
CA GLY A 183 -0.21 -13.63 22.06
C GLY A 183 -0.38 -12.24 21.44
N THR A 184 -1.48 -12.01 20.72
CA THR A 184 -1.88 -10.70 20.17
C THR A 184 -3.36 -10.44 20.41
N HIS A 185 -3.77 -9.16 20.41
CA HIS A 185 -5.17 -8.73 20.43
C HIS A 185 -5.43 -7.67 19.34
N LEU A 186 -6.71 -7.40 19.06
CA LEU A 186 -7.13 -6.22 18.29
C LEU A 186 -7.52 -5.07 19.22
N ARG A 187 -7.06 -3.85 18.93
CA ARG A 187 -7.41 -2.64 19.69
C ARG A 187 -7.93 -1.54 18.77
N GLN A 188 -9.02 -0.89 19.17
CA GLN A 188 -9.53 0.30 18.50
C GLN A 188 -8.59 1.49 18.74
N GLY A 189 -8.24 2.20 17.68
CA GLY A 189 -7.62 3.53 17.72
C GLY A 189 -8.55 4.58 17.11
N THR A 190 -8.10 5.84 17.07
CA THR A 190 -8.91 6.98 16.62
C THR A 190 -9.41 6.83 15.18
N ASN A 191 -8.51 6.52 14.23
CA ASN A 191 -8.83 6.30 12.81
C ASN A 191 -8.32 4.93 12.28
N VAL A 192 -8.11 3.95 13.17
CA VAL A 192 -7.47 2.66 12.86
C VAL A 192 -7.98 1.52 13.76
N VAL A 193 -7.82 0.27 13.30
CA VAL A 193 -7.80 -0.92 14.17
C VAL A 193 -6.38 -1.49 14.17
N LEU A 194 -5.82 -1.68 15.36
CA LEU A 194 -4.43 -2.09 15.55
C LEU A 194 -4.36 -3.57 15.95
N VAL A 195 -3.43 -4.30 15.35
CA VAL A 195 -3.00 -5.62 15.81
C VAL A 195 -1.81 -5.38 16.75
N GLU A 196 -1.95 -5.73 18.02
CA GLU A 196 -0.92 -5.48 19.04
C GLU A 196 -0.50 -6.76 19.77
N THR A 197 0.77 -6.82 20.19
CA THR A 197 1.23 -7.90 21.09
C THR A 197 0.59 -7.77 22.47
N GLU A 198 0.34 -8.91 23.12
CA GLU A 198 -0.22 -8.91 24.47
C GLU A 198 0.79 -8.34 25.48
N PRO A 199 0.39 -7.35 26.32
CA PRO A 199 1.29 -6.70 27.27
C PRO A 199 1.74 -7.67 28.37
N ARG A 200 2.97 -7.49 28.85
CA ARG A 200 3.58 -8.33 29.89
C ARG A 200 4.32 -7.45 30.91
N PRO A 201 4.62 -7.94 32.13
CA PRO A 201 5.41 -7.19 33.09
C PRO A 201 6.74 -6.71 32.48
N GLY A 202 6.97 -5.38 32.47
CA GLY A 202 8.14 -4.76 31.85
C GLY A 202 8.14 -4.68 30.31
N ARG A 203 7.07 -5.07 29.62
CA ARG A 203 6.91 -4.94 28.16
C ARG A 203 5.49 -4.49 27.79
N PRO A 204 5.27 -3.22 27.39
CA PRO A 204 3.96 -2.79 26.92
C PRO A 204 3.57 -3.50 25.61
N ALA A 205 2.28 -3.41 25.26
CA ALA A 205 1.79 -3.84 23.96
C ALA A 205 2.49 -3.06 22.83
N THR A 206 2.82 -3.74 21.74
CA THR A 206 3.47 -3.15 20.56
C THR A 206 2.64 -3.43 19.32
N VAL A 207 2.39 -2.40 18.50
CA VAL A 207 1.74 -2.56 17.19
C VAL A 207 2.60 -3.45 16.29
N ILE A 208 1.96 -4.45 15.68
CA ILE A 208 2.56 -5.35 14.69
C ILE A 208 1.85 -5.32 13.33
N GLY A 209 0.72 -4.63 13.24
CA GLY A 209 -0.04 -4.43 12.01
C GLY A 209 -1.17 -3.43 12.23
N THR A 210 -1.55 -2.73 11.16
CA THR A 210 -2.54 -1.64 11.21
C THR A 210 -3.55 -1.80 10.09
N PHE A 211 -4.83 -1.77 10.46
CA PHE A 211 -5.94 -1.56 9.55
C PHE A 211 -6.34 -0.08 9.58
N SER A 212 -6.61 0.52 8.42
CA SER A 212 -7.31 1.81 8.38
C SER A 212 -8.78 1.62 8.75
N ILE A 213 -9.47 2.70 9.15
CA ILE A 213 -10.93 2.74 8.93
C ILE A 213 -11.19 2.57 7.42
N PRO A 214 -12.23 1.82 7.02
CA PRO A 214 -12.63 1.77 5.63
C PRO A 214 -13.25 3.09 5.20
N VAL A 215 -12.72 3.74 4.17
CA VAL A 215 -13.40 4.87 3.51
C VAL A 215 -14.41 4.30 2.54
N ALA A 216 -15.64 4.81 2.54
CA ALA A 216 -16.69 4.44 1.59
C ALA A 216 -17.15 5.65 0.77
N ARG A 217 -17.41 5.46 -0.53
CA ARG A 217 -17.97 6.50 -1.42
C ARG A 217 -19.07 5.97 -2.34
N ASP A 218 -19.93 6.89 -2.76
CA ASP A 218 -20.95 6.64 -3.79
C ASP A 218 -20.42 6.86 -5.23
N THR A 219 -21.29 6.61 -6.21
CA THR A 219 -20.99 6.81 -7.64
C THR A 219 -20.67 8.25 -8.06
N GLN A 220 -20.91 9.21 -7.18
CA GLN A 220 -20.66 10.63 -7.36
C GLN A 220 -19.35 11.07 -6.69
N GLY A 221 -18.67 10.17 -5.99
CA GLY A 221 -17.44 10.45 -5.24
C GLY A 221 -17.69 11.13 -3.89
N ALA A 222 -18.93 11.18 -3.41
CA ALA A 222 -19.25 11.73 -2.10
C ALA A 222 -18.91 10.72 -0.99
N ALA A 223 -18.38 11.21 0.13
CA ALA A 223 -18.03 10.38 1.27
C ALA A 223 -19.28 9.84 1.98
N ILE A 224 -19.28 8.54 2.26
CA ILE A 224 -20.28 7.86 3.08
C ILE A 224 -19.65 7.60 4.45
N ASN A 225 -20.32 8.04 5.52
CA ASN A 225 -19.81 7.86 6.87
C ASN A 225 -19.75 6.36 7.25
N VAL A 226 -18.58 5.88 7.64
CA VAL A 226 -18.35 4.50 8.04
C VAL A 226 -18.08 4.44 9.54
N THR A 227 -18.89 3.68 10.27
CA THR A 227 -18.62 3.36 11.67
C THR A 227 -17.83 2.04 11.73
N PRO A 228 -16.52 2.07 12.06
CA PRO A 228 -15.75 0.85 12.31
C PRO A 228 -16.15 0.23 13.65
N GLY A 229 -15.85 -1.04 13.84
CA GLY A 229 -15.90 -1.66 15.16
C GLY A 229 -15.10 -2.95 15.25
N ILE A 230 -14.97 -3.46 16.47
CA ILE A 230 -14.41 -4.79 16.75
C ILE A 230 -15.53 -5.63 17.35
N GLY A 231 -15.85 -6.76 16.73
CA GLY A 231 -16.94 -7.65 17.11
C GLY A 231 -16.52 -9.11 17.29
N PRO A 232 -17.37 -9.93 17.92
CA PRO A 232 -17.13 -11.38 18.00
C PRO A 232 -17.10 -12.00 16.60
N GLY A 233 -16.13 -12.88 16.36
CA GLY A 233 -16.01 -13.71 15.16
C GLY A 233 -16.27 -15.19 15.44
N PHE A 234 -15.93 -16.06 14.48
CA PHE A 234 -15.88 -17.49 14.72
C PHE A 234 -14.80 -17.86 15.75
N PRO A 235 -14.79 -19.08 16.33
CA PRO A 235 -13.77 -19.48 17.30
C PRO A 235 -12.34 -19.30 16.76
N LYS A 236 -11.50 -18.55 17.50
CA LYS A 236 -10.14 -18.08 17.11
C LYS A 236 -10.11 -17.00 16.02
N GLN A 237 -11.18 -16.23 15.86
CA GLN A 237 -11.29 -15.10 14.93
C GLN A 237 -12.00 -13.92 15.63
N THR A 238 -11.68 -12.71 15.22
CA THR A 238 -12.33 -11.47 15.66
C THR A 238 -12.75 -10.68 14.44
N ASN A 239 -13.95 -10.12 14.43
CA ASN A 239 -14.47 -9.42 13.26
C ASN A 239 -14.14 -7.93 13.33
N ILE A 240 -13.60 -7.39 12.23
CA ILE A 240 -13.68 -5.95 11.96
C ILE A 240 -15.07 -5.69 11.38
N LEU A 241 -15.84 -4.89 12.09
CA LEU A 241 -17.18 -4.48 11.70
C LEU A 241 -17.10 -3.22 10.83
N ILE A 242 -17.87 -3.21 9.75
CA ILE A 242 -18.01 -2.09 8.83
C ILE A 242 -19.51 -1.80 8.71
N ASN A 243 -19.97 -0.72 9.36
CA ASN A 243 -21.35 -0.23 9.24
C ASN A 243 -21.35 1.06 8.42
N LEU A 244 -22.20 1.11 7.38
CA LEU A 244 -22.26 2.21 6.40
C LEU A 244 -23.43 3.18 6.67
N GLY A 245 -24.05 3.10 7.86
CA GLY A 245 -25.27 3.81 8.18
C GLY A 245 -26.49 3.37 7.35
N PRO A 246 -27.58 4.16 7.34
CA PRO A 246 -28.77 3.87 6.53
C PRO A 246 -28.44 4.01 5.04
N ALA A 247 -28.81 2.99 4.25
CA ALA A 247 -28.46 2.93 2.83
C ALA A 247 -29.17 4.03 2.00
N ASN A 248 -28.40 4.96 1.44
CA ASN A 248 -28.88 5.85 0.38
C ASN A 248 -29.15 5.03 -0.90
N ILE A 249 -30.41 4.96 -1.33
CA ILE A 249 -30.84 4.11 -2.45
C ILE A 249 -30.24 4.52 -3.81
N PHE A 250 -29.72 5.75 -3.91
CA PHE A 250 -29.13 6.31 -5.14
C PHE A 250 -27.60 6.29 -5.14
N ALA A 251 -26.96 5.76 -4.09
CA ALA A 251 -25.50 5.77 -3.93
C ALA A 251 -24.76 4.60 -4.61
N PHE A 252 -25.47 3.71 -5.31
CA PHE A 252 -24.93 2.41 -5.73
C PHE A 252 -24.41 2.37 -7.18
N PRO A 253 -23.28 1.69 -7.46
CA PRO A 253 -22.44 0.95 -6.51
C PRO A 253 -21.69 1.82 -5.50
N ILE A 254 -21.52 1.29 -4.29
CA ILE A 254 -20.69 1.88 -3.22
C ILE A 254 -19.37 1.12 -3.19
N GLU A 255 -18.26 1.84 -3.23
CA GLU A 255 -16.91 1.27 -3.07
C GLU A 255 -16.34 1.63 -1.70
N ILE A 256 -15.69 0.64 -1.06
CA ILE A 256 -15.24 0.70 0.34
C ILE A 256 -13.82 0.13 0.41
N THR A 257 -12.82 0.91 0.81
CA THR A 257 -11.41 0.47 0.84
C THR A 257 -10.96 0.13 2.25
N LEU A 258 -10.82 -1.16 2.57
CA LEU A 258 -10.17 -1.63 3.81
C LEU A 258 -8.68 -1.89 3.56
N SER A 259 -7.81 -0.99 4.02
CA SER A 259 -6.36 -1.15 3.94
C SER A 259 -5.80 -1.93 5.13
N TYR A 260 -4.95 -2.92 4.89
CA TYR A 260 -4.05 -3.50 5.89
C TYR A 260 -2.58 -3.22 5.55
N ARG A 261 -1.78 -2.88 6.56
CA ARG A 261 -0.32 -2.69 6.46
C ARG A 261 0.38 -3.41 7.60
N ALA A 262 1.49 -4.10 7.30
CA ALA A 262 2.42 -4.65 8.29
C ALA A 262 3.24 -3.50 8.92
N SER A 263 2.59 -2.74 9.81
CA SER A 263 3.17 -1.55 10.45
C SER A 263 3.74 -1.83 11.84
N ASN A 264 4.59 -0.92 12.32
CA ASN A 264 4.93 -0.76 13.74
C ASN A 264 4.54 0.62 14.31
N THR A 265 3.71 1.38 13.58
CA THR A 265 3.16 2.67 14.00
C THR A 265 1.65 2.58 14.29
N PRO A 266 1.14 3.29 15.33
CA PRO A 266 -0.27 3.24 15.74
C PRO A 266 -1.18 4.13 14.87
N THR A 267 -0.86 4.30 13.58
CA THR A 267 -1.58 5.19 12.66
C THR A 267 -1.55 4.66 11.22
N SER A 268 -2.55 5.04 10.42
CA SER A 268 -2.58 4.87 8.97
C SER A 268 -2.04 6.09 8.21
N GLY A 269 -1.83 7.22 8.90
CA GLY A 269 -1.56 8.54 8.31
C GLY A 269 -2.81 9.43 8.19
N ALA A 270 -4.02 8.86 8.31
CA ALA A 270 -5.27 9.59 8.16
C ALA A 270 -5.60 10.42 9.42
N LEU A 271 -5.77 11.74 9.25
CA LEU A 271 -6.06 12.67 10.35
C LEU A 271 -7.53 12.64 10.79
N THR A 272 -8.43 12.31 9.86
CA THR A 272 -9.87 12.04 10.10
C THR A 272 -10.24 10.67 9.52
N ALA A 273 -11.49 10.23 9.70
CA ALA A 273 -11.99 8.97 9.12
C ALA A 273 -12.32 9.05 7.62
N ASP A 274 -12.41 10.27 7.09
CA ASP A 274 -12.79 10.67 5.74
C ASP A 274 -11.66 11.46 5.03
N TRP A 275 -10.40 11.12 5.34
CA TRP A 275 -9.25 11.96 5.01
C TRP A 275 -8.96 12.04 3.50
N ASP A 276 -9.32 13.19 2.89
CA ASP A 276 -9.06 13.57 1.49
C ASP A 276 -7.60 14.04 1.23
N GLY A 277 -6.74 14.01 2.25
CA GLY A 277 -5.35 14.46 2.16
C GLY A 277 -5.12 15.92 2.54
N MET A 278 -3.85 16.34 2.50
CA MET A 278 -3.48 17.73 2.74
C MET A 278 -4.03 18.63 1.61
N PRO A 279 -4.35 19.91 1.88
CA PRO A 279 -4.64 20.89 0.83
C PRO A 279 -3.41 21.16 -0.06
N GLY A 280 -3.67 21.58 -1.30
CA GLY A 280 -2.64 21.99 -2.26
C GLY A 280 -1.75 23.11 -1.71
N GLY A 281 -0.43 23.04 -1.96
CA GLY A 281 0.54 24.03 -1.51
C GLY A 281 0.91 24.01 -0.02
N VAL A 282 0.35 23.11 0.79
CA VAL A 282 0.79 22.92 2.19
C VAL A 282 2.06 22.06 2.23
N GLY A 283 2.97 22.36 3.17
CA GLY A 283 4.24 21.65 3.36
C GLY A 283 4.07 20.19 3.79
N VAL A 284 5.13 19.41 3.62
CA VAL A 284 5.16 17.96 3.95
C VAL A 284 4.86 17.73 5.43
N LEU A 285 3.91 16.83 5.72
CA LEU A 285 3.58 16.42 7.08
C LEU A 285 4.41 15.20 7.49
N GLN A 286 5.34 15.38 8.41
CA GLN A 286 6.21 14.30 8.90
C GLN A 286 5.48 13.42 9.94
N VAL A 287 4.72 12.43 9.48
CA VAL A 287 4.01 11.47 10.37
C VAL A 287 4.97 10.42 10.96
N ILE A 288 5.93 9.94 10.17
CA ILE A 288 6.90 8.94 10.61
C ILE A 288 8.06 9.62 11.35
N THR A 289 8.24 9.29 12.63
CA THR A 289 9.33 9.82 13.47
C THR A 289 10.71 9.53 12.88
N GLN A 290 11.56 10.55 12.77
CA GLN A 290 12.93 10.41 12.29
C GLN A 290 13.81 9.66 13.31
N PRO A 291 14.66 8.71 12.86
CA PRO A 291 15.66 8.09 13.72
C PRO A 291 16.73 9.12 14.13
N VAL A 292 16.91 9.31 15.44
CA VAL A 292 17.80 10.35 16.01
C VAL A 292 19.29 10.07 15.85
N ASP A 293 19.64 8.81 15.57
CA ASP A 293 20.99 8.26 15.50
C ASP A 293 21.33 7.64 14.13
N TYR A 294 20.50 7.90 13.10
CA TYR A 294 20.83 7.54 11.73
C TYR A 294 22.08 8.28 11.25
N VAL A 295 23.03 7.54 10.68
CA VAL A 295 24.27 8.09 10.12
C VAL A 295 24.13 8.20 8.60
N THR A 296 24.09 9.43 8.09
CA THR A 296 24.29 9.71 6.66
C THR A 296 25.79 9.87 6.40
N ASP A 297 26.37 8.90 5.67
CA ASP A 297 27.79 8.87 5.30
C ASP A 297 27.99 8.12 3.96
N PRO A 298 27.46 8.64 2.84
CA PRO A 298 27.61 8.01 1.52
C PRO A 298 29.06 7.96 1.02
N ALA A 299 29.98 8.70 1.67
CA ALA A 299 31.41 8.67 1.38
C ALA A 299 32.16 7.53 2.10
N GLY A 300 31.56 6.91 3.12
CA GLY A 300 32.23 5.88 3.93
C GLY A 300 33.30 6.43 4.89
N THR A 301 33.20 7.70 5.27
CA THR A 301 34.10 8.43 6.18
C THR A 301 34.26 7.74 7.54
N TYR A 302 33.17 7.16 8.05
CA TYR A 302 33.08 6.47 9.33
C TYR A 302 32.96 4.94 9.16
N ARG A 303 33.18 4.42 7.93
CA ARG A 303 33.11 2.97 7.68
C ARG A 303 34.22 2.22 8.43
N PRO A 304 33.89 1.24 9.28
CA PRO A 304 34.90 0.43 9.95
C PRO A 304 35.75 -0.39 8.98
N ALA A 305 36.98 -0.67 9.36
CA ALA A 305 37.85 -1.57 8.60
C ALA A 305 37.23 -2.97 8.51
N GLY A 306 37.30 -3.59 7.33
CA GLY A 306 36.73 -4.92 7.07
C GLY A 306 35.24 -4.95 6.72
N ILE A 307 34.50 -3.85 6.86
CA ILE A 307 33.13 -3.73 6.35
C ILE A 307 33.16 -3.50 4.83
N ASP A 308 32.31 -4.23 4.10
CA ASP A 308 32.09 -4.06 2.66
C ASP A 308 31.65 -2.62 2.34
N PRO A 309 32.37 -1.90 1.45
CA PRO A 309 31.98 -0.59 0.96
C PRO A 309 30.56 -0.53 0.39
N ALA A 310 30.10 -1.58 -0.33
CA ALA A 310 28.80 -1.58 -0.98
C ALA A 310 27.66 -1.72 0.04
N LEU A 311 27.75 -2.68 0.96
CA LEU A 311 26.82 -2.82 2.08
C LEU A 311 26.72 -1.53 2.91
N TYR A 312 27.86 -0.92 3.27
CA TYR A 312 27.86 0.31 4.06
C TYR A 312 27.20 1.49 3.31
N ALA A 313 27.53 1.68 2.04
CA ALA A 313 26.96 2.77 1.24
C ALA A 313 25.43 2.65 1.08
N GLN A 314 24.90 1.42 0.97
CA GLN A 314 23.45 1.18 0.93
C GLN A 314 22.74 1.44 2.27
N ARG A 315 23.45 1.44 3.40
CA ARG A 315 22.89 1.64 4.75
C ARG A 315 22.99 3.08 5.24
N HIS A 316 23.99 3.81 4.75
CA HIS A 316 24.30 5.18 5.18
C HIS A 316 24.15 6.20 4.04
N SER A 317 23.33 5.88 3.02
CA SER A 317 23.10 6.72 1.85
C SER A 317 22.37 8.04 2.16
N GLY A 318 21.62 8.10 3.25
CA GLY A 318 20.77 9.22 3.63
C GLY A 318 19.36 9.21 3.05
N GLY A 319 19.03 8.27 2.16
CA GLY A 319 17.73 8.23 1.46
C GLY A 319 17.39 6.87 0.85
N CYS A 320 16.37 6.83 0.00
CA CYS A 320 15.90 5.61 -0.67
C CYS A 320 16.92 5.08 -1.70
N GLN A 321 16.77 3.83 -2.14
CA GLN A 321 17.78 3.14 -2.95
C GLN A 321 17.28 2.61 -4.30
N GLY A 322 15.99 2.28 -4.42
CA GLY A 322 15.38 1.82 -5.67
C GLY A 322 14.66 2.88 -6.49
N GLY A 323 14.29 3.99 -5.85
CA GLY A 323 13.42 5.02 -6.39
C GLY A 323 13.60 6.37 -5.70
N PRO A 324 12.63 7.29 -5.89
CA PRO A 324 12.77 8.67 -5.44
C PRO A 324 12.58 8.81 -3.93
N ASN A 325 13.26 9.80 -3.35
CA ASN A 325 13.07 10.18 -1.94
C ASN A 325 11.68 10.78 -1.65
N GLU A 326 10.90 11.18 -2.66
CA GLU A 326 9.53 11.65 -2.52
C GLU A 326 8.67 11.25 -3.72
N PHE A 327 7.35 11.14 -3.51
CA PHE A 327 6.38 11.30 -4.60
C PHE A 327 5.75 12.70 -4.51
N ARG A 328 5.75 13.43 -5.62
CA ARG A 328 5.19 14.79 -5.75
C ARG A 328 4.11 14.83 -6.84
N SER A 329 2.94 15.34 -6.50
CA SER A 329 1.82 15.52 -7.43
C SER A 329 1.91 16.84 -8.20
N ALA A 330 1.10 16.98 -9.24
CA ALA A 330 1.00 18.20 -10.05
C ALA A 330 0.47 19.43 -9.28
N ASP A 331 -0.24 19.23 -8.16
CA ASP A 331 -0.72 20.32 -7.28
C ASP A 331 0.34 20.78 -6.24
N GLY A 332 1.55 20.21 -6.30
CA GLY A 332 2.70 20.59 -5.50
C GLY A 332 2.84 19.82 -4.18
N ARG A 333 1.81 19.10 -3.72
CA ARG A 333 1.88 18.22 -2.54
C ARG A 333 2.91 17.11 -2.75
N ALA A 334 3.63 16.76 -1.68
CA ALA A 334 4.62 15.70 -1.70
C ALA A 334 4.54 14.81 -0.45
N ALA A 335 4.75 13.51 -0.64
CA ALA A 335 5.01 12.55 0.42
C ALA A 335 6.50 12.24 0.42
N ASP A 336 7.21 12.63 1.49
CA ASP A 336 8.61 12.29 1.70
C ASP A 336 8.73 10.82 2.16
N PHE A 337 9.67 10.09 1.58
CA PHE A 337 10.01 8.71 1.91
C PHE A 337 11.39 8.58 2.56
N THR A 338 12.19 9.64 2.57
CA THR A 338 13.58 9.67 3.08
C THR A 338 13.69 9.02 4.46
N VAL A 339 12.85 9.44 5.42
CA VAL A 339 12.84 8.91 6.79
C VAL A 339 12.38 7.44 6.86
N SER A 340 11.47 7.02 5.97
CA SER A 340 11.02 5.62 5.88
C SER A 340 12.16 4.71 5.43
N CYS A 341 12.93 5.15 4.42
CA CYS A 341 14.12 4.47 3.91
C CYS A 341 15.26 4.45 4.94
N GLN A 342 15.53 5.55 5.63
CA GLN A 342 16.49 5.61 6.75
C GLN A 342 16.15 4.60 7.87
N ARG A 343 14.86 4.46 8.23
CA ARG A 343 14.40 3.47 9.23
C ARG A 343 14.55 2.02 8.76
N GLN A 344 14.34 1.74 7.47
CA GLN A 344 14.55 0.40 6.93
C GLN A 344 16.04 0.02 6.94
N GLN A 345 16.92 0.94 6.56
CA GLN A 345 18.38 0.72 6.59
C GLN A 345 18.86 0.39 8.01
N MET A 346 18.51 1.20 9.01
CA MET A 346 18.83 0.91 10.42
C MET A 346 18.21 -0.38 10.97
N CYS A 347 17.05 -0.79 10.45
CA CYS A 347 16.45 -2.08 10.80
C CYS A 347 17.26 -3.26 10.22
N LEU A 348 17.72 -3.12 8.97
CA LEU A 348 18.57 -4.12 8.31
C LEU A 348 19.95 -4.24 8.99
N ASP A 349 20.49 -3.17 9.56
CA ASP A 349 21.75 -3.21 10.32
C ASP A 349 21.66 -4.12 11.55
N ALA A 350 20.50 -4.15 12.21
CA ALA A 350 20.18 -5.00 13.37
C ALA A 350 19.67 -6.41 13.01
N THR A 351 19.71 -6.79 11.72
CA THR A 351 19.27 -8.09 11.20
C THR A 351 20.46 -9.06 11.12
N PRO A 352 20.35 -10.34 11.56
CA PRO A 352 19.16 -11.03 12.03
C PRO A 352 19.00 -11.05 13.57
N SER A 353 19.78 -10.28 14.32
CA SER A 353 19.83 -10.42 15.80
C SER A 353 18.56 -9.97 16.52
N ASN A 354 17.89 -8.93 16.02
CA ASN A 354 16.70 -8.35 16.65
C ASN A 354 15.42 -8.48 15.80
N THR A 355 15.55 -8.75 14.50
CA THR A 355 14.49 -8.63 13.48
C THR A 355 14.87 -9.42 12.22
N SER A 356 13.95 -9.54 11.25
CA SER A 356 14.19 -10.14 9.94
C SER A 356 14.26 -9.10 8.82
N THR A 357 14.93 -9.44 7.72
CA THR A 357 14.95 -8.64 6.47
C THR A 357 13.53 -8.32 5.99
N ASP A 358 12.63 -9.30 6.08
CA ASP A 358 11.26 -9.16 5.61
C ASP A 358 10.42 -8.25 6.52
N VAL A 359 10.60 -8.29 7.85
CA VAL A 359 10.01 -7.29 8.77
C VAL A 359 10.52 -5.88 8.45
N CYS A 360 11.81 -5.69 8.15
CA CYS A 360 12.36 -4.39 7.81
C CYS A 360 11.80 -3.84 6.49
N ASN A 361 11.72 -4.67 5.45
CA ASN A 361 11.17 -4.30 4.15
C ASN A 361 9.64 -4.08 4.22
N ASN A 362 8.93 -4.80 5.08
CA ASN A 362 7.49 -4.59 5.25
C ASN A 362 7.21 -3.31 6.06
N THR A 363 8.03 -3.04 7.07
CA THR A 363 8.02 -1.76 7.82
C THR A 363 8.29 -0.56 6.90
N LEU A 364 9.15 -0.70 5.87
CA LEU A 364 9.40 0.35 4.88
C LEU A 364 8.11 0.77 4.17
N PHE A 365 7.41 -0.20 3.56
CA PHE A 365 6.17 0.08 2.82
C PHE A 365 5.09 0.64 3.75
N ALA A 366 4.93 0.11 4.97
CA ALA A 366 3.99 0.67 5.93
C ALA A 366 4.26 2.14 6.27
N ASN A 367 5.54 2.52 6.43
CA ASN A 367 5.94 3.91 6.68
C ASN A 367 5.74 4.80 5.43
N MET A 368 6.11 4.34 4.23
CA MET A 368 5.88 5.08 2.98
C MET A 368 4.38 5.26 2.69
N SER A 369 3.59 4.20 2.83
CA SER A 369 2.12 4.22 2.76
C SER A 369 1.50 5.19 3.76
N THR A 370 2.06 5.30 4.97
CA THR A 370 1.58 6.27 5.98
C THR A 370 1.74 7.70 5.48
N ASN A 371 2.88 8.02 4.85
CA ASN A 371 3.15 9.34 4.29
C ASN A 371 2.30 9.60 3.01
N CYS A 372 2.05 8.57 2.20
CA CYS A 372 1.09 8.65 1.09
C CYS A 372 -0.32 9.00 1.57
N VAL A 373 -0.84 8.29 2.59
CA VAL A 373 -2.16 8.57 3.16
C VAL A 373 -2.23 9.96 3.77
N SER A 374 -1.21 10.38 4.53
CA SER A 374 -1.24 11.70 5.16
C SER A 374 -1.25 12.82 4.13
N THR A 375 -0.47 12.72 3.04
CA THR A 375 -0.41 13.77 2.02
C THR A 375 -1.59 13.75 1.06
N PHE A 376 -2.01 12.59 0.56
CA PHE A 376 -2.92 12.47 -0.59
C PHE A 376 -4.32 11.93 -0.26
N GLY A 377 -4.56 11.56 1.01
CA GLY A 377 -5.79 10.89 1.41
C GLY A 377 -5.74 9.39 1.15
N GLN A 378 -6.88 8.71 1.26
CA GLN A 378 -6.93 7.24 1.28
C GLN A 378 -7.29 6.59 -0.08
N GLN A 379 -7.41 7.35 -1.17
CA GLN A 379 -7.80 6.85 -2.49
C GLN A 379 -7.53 7.84 -3.65
N GLY A 380 -7.56 7.35 -4.89
CA GLY A 380 -7.52 8.14 -6.13
C GLY A 380 -6.11 8.37 -6.67
N ASP A 381 -6.01 8.85 -7.92
CA ASP A 381 -4.81 8.82 -8.76
C ASP A 381 -3.48 9.19 -8.05
N ASN A 382 -3.48 10.25 -7.23
CA ASN A 382 -2.29 10.66 -6.48
C ASN A 382 -1.93 9.68 -5.35
N TYR A 383 -2.91 9.15 -4.61
CA TYR A 383 -2.70 8.09 -3.62
C TYR A 383 -2.23 6.80 -4.30
N ASP A 384 -2.90 6.39 -5.39
CA ASP A 384 -2.57 5.15 -6.11
C ASP A 384 -1.18 5.19 -6.74
N ALA A 385 -0.78 6.33 -7.31
CA ALA A 385 0.58 6.57 -7.80
C ALA A 385 1.61 6.56 -6.65
N CYS A 386 1.29 7.17 -5.51
CA CYS A 386 2.15 7.18 -4.33
C CYS A 386 2.37 5.76 -3.77
N GLN A 387 1.29 4.98 -3.62
CA GLN A 387 1.35 3.60 -3.15
C GLN A 387 2.11 2.70 -4.13
N ARG A 388 1.97 2.92 -5.44
CA ARG A 388 2.74 2.20 -6.46
C ARG A 388 4.24 2.47 -6.32
N ILE A 389 4.65 3.73 -6.24
CA ILE A 389 6.06 4.11 -6.04
C ILE A 389 6.61 3.55 -4.71
N ALA A 390 5.80 3.57 -3.64
CA ALA A 390 6.16 2.94 -2.37
C ALA A 390 6.32 1.42 -2.49
N SER A 391 5.46 0.74 -3.25
CA SER A 391 5.58 -0.70 -3.54
C SER A 391 6.79 -1.00 -4.43
N ASP A 392 7.09 -0.16 -5.42
CA ASP A 392 8.20 -0.33 -6.35
C ASP A 392 9.56 -0.17 -5.67
N GLU A 393 9.72 0.78 -4.73
CA GLU A 393 10.89 0.84 -3.83
C GLU A 393 11.05 -0.47 -3.06
N VAL A 394 9.97 -1.00 -2.45
CA VAL A 394 10.09 -2.22 -1.65
C VAL A 394 10.34 -3.47 -2.50
N ALA A 395 9.80 -3.52 -3.73
CA ALA A 395 10.15 -4.53 -4.71
C ALA A 395 11.64 -4.46 -5.09
N TRP A 396 12.17 -3.24 -5.31
CA TRP A 396 13.58 -3.04 -5.64
C TRP A 396 14.51 -3.42 -4.49
N VAL A 397 14.26 -2.99 -3.26
CA VAL A 397 15.16 -3.30 -2.12
C VAL A 397 15.16 -4.80 -1.80
N LYS A 398 14.03 -5.48 -1.94
CA LYS A 398 13.93 -6.95 -1.79
C LYS A 398 14.75 -7.72 -2.84
N ALA A 399 15.06 -7.09 -3.99
CA ALA A 399 15.86 -7.69 -5.06
C ALA A 399 17.33 -7.23 -5.08
N ASN A 400 17.65 -6.03 -4.58
CA ASN A 400 18.95 -5.37 -4.82
C ASN A 400 19.70 -4.89 -3.55
N MET A 401 19.05 -4.76 -2.40
CA MET A 401 19.78 -4.41 -1.17
C MET A 401 20.48 -5.63 -0.57
N LEU A 402 21.76 -5.44 -0.24
CA LEU A 402 22.59 -6.44 0.41
C LEU A 402 22.08 -6.72 1.82
N THR A 403 22.02 -7.99 2.20
CA THR A 403 21.61 -8.45 3.54
C THR A 403 22.83 -8.82 4.38
N GLY A 404 22.76 -8.51 5.68
CA GLY A 404 23.85 -8.73 6.61
C GLY A 404 23.80 -7.73 7.76
N ALA A 405 24.31 -8.17 8.92
CA ALA A 405 24.45 -7.30 10.09
C ALA A 405 25.57 -6.28 9.87
N LEU A 406 25.32 -5.04 10.29
CA LEU A 406 26.28 -3.95 10.28
C LEU A 406 26.25 -3.30 11.65
N CYS A 407 27.40 -3.03 12.28
CA CYS A 407 27.45 -2.30 13.54
C CYS A 407 27.15 -0.81 13.31
N GLN A 408 26.55 -0.14 14.29
CA GLN A 408 26.27 1.30 14.19
C GLN A 408 27.60 2.08 14.09
N PRO A 409 27.80 2.93 13.06
CA PRO A 409 29.03 3.71 12.94
C PRO A 409 29.19 4.66 14.12
N VAL A 410 30.44 4.96 14.50
CA VAL A 410 30.75 5.95 15.53
C VAL A 410 31.15 7.26 14.85
N THR A 411 30.32 8.28 14.99
CA THR A 411 30.54 9.64 14.52
C THR A 411 30.88 10.57 15.69
N PRO A 412 31.34 11.81 15.45
CA PRO A 412 31.52 12.82 16.52
C PRO A 412 30.24 13.14 17.32
N GLN A 413 29.06 12.77 16.81
CA GLN A 413 27.76 12.96 17.44
C GLN A 413 27.25 11.71 18.18
N SER A 414 27.88 10.54 18.00
CA SER A 414 27.42 9.27 18.59
C SER A 414 27.58 9.24 20.11
N ASN A 415 26.46 9.17 20.83
CA ASN A 415 26.48 8.95 22.28
C ASN A 415 26.60 7.46 22.59
N THR A 416 27.85 7.00 22.77
CA THR A 416 28.20 5.59 23.02
C THR A 416 27.91 5.11 24.46
N ALA A 417 27.38 5.96 25.33
CA ALA A 417 26.90 5.57 26.66
C ALA A 417 25.54 4.85 26.63
N PHE A 418 24.79 4.97 25.54
CA PHE A 418 23.51 4.30 25.29
C PHE A 418 23.63 3.29 24.13
N LEU A 419 22.63 2.43 23.97
CA LEU A 419 22.50 1.63 22.75
C LEU A 419 21.85 2.48 21.63
N PRO A 420 22.23 2.26 20.35
CA PRO A 420 21.49 2.72 19.18
C PRO A 420 19.99 2.39 19.23
N SER A 421 19.14 3.21 18.60
CA SER A 421 17.67 3.12 18.70
C SER A 421 17.07 1.88 18.05
N ASN A 422 17.77 1.28 17.08
CA ASN A 422 17.49 -0.03 16.48
C ASN A 422 17.88 -1.23 17.39
N GLY A 423 18.40 -0.97 18.60
CA GLY A 423 18.87 -2.01 19.53
C GLY A 423 20.16 -2.70 19.08
N ASN A 424 20.88 -2.10 18.13
CA ASN A 424 22.16 -2.60 17.60
C ASN A 424 23.32 -2.30 18.58
N ARG A 425 24.56 -2.45 18.13
CA ARG A 425 25.78 -2.09 18.87
C ARG A 425 26.64 -1.17 18.01
N TYR A 426 27.27 -0.18 18.66
CA TYR A 426 28.33 0.60 18.03
C TYR A 426 29.52 -0.29 17.63
N CYS A 427 30.15 0.04 16.51
CA CYS A 427 31.42 -0.52 16.09
C CYS A 427 32.52 -0.26 17.14
N ARG A 428 33.52 -1.14 17.20
CA ARG A 428 34.62 -1.14 18.16
C ARG A 428 35.93 -1.52 17.47
#